data_AF-E4Z3R9-F1
#
_entry.id   AF-E4Z3R9-F1
#
_cell.length_a   1.000
_cell.length_b   1.000
_cell.length_c   1.000
_cell.angle_alpha   90.00
_cell.angle_beta   90.00
_cell.angle_gamma   90.00
#
_symmetry.space_group_name_H-M   'P 1'
#
loop_
_entity.id
_entity.type
_entity.pdbx_description
1 polymer ?
#
loop_
_entity_poly.entity_id
_entity_poly.type
_entity_poly.pdbx_seq_one_letter_code
_entity_poly.pdbx_strand_id
1 'polypeptide(L)'
;EIDAKKIRLRFQTDEGRKTVVTSYTDNPRNLLLGETIREGFDGQYYIDGTLHEISLLEIGKVVALTVQVVLPKVDPSQLKKAEDLIATKKALKTIDDENFCRNVCRLLSEDESLSVFVLDLNGRICGHGAIAHWSVGDVRMFPVKNPDDLNSHLQNVLKHHPDVIITAAPLKVQIPNSISVYQLL
;
A
#
# COMPACT_ATOMS: atom_id res chain seq x y z
N GLU A 1 -13.64 7.45 -12.20
CA GLU A 1 -14.24 8.73 -11.76
C GLU A 1 -15.74 8.61 -11.90
N ILE A 2 -16.50 8.89 -10.85
CA ILE A 2 -17.95 8.78 -10.80
C ILE A 2 -18.43 10.17 -10.40
N ASP A 3 -19.06 10.89 -11.31
CA ASP A 3 -19.56 12.27 -11.15
C ASP A 3 -21.08 12.24 -11.32
N ALA A 4 -21.82 13.28 -10.95
CA ALA A 4 -23.29 13.31 -10.97
C ALA A 4 -23.88 12.70 -12.25
N LYS A 5 -24.43 11.49 -12.13
CA LYS A 5 -25.03 10.66 -13.20
C LYS A 5 -24.09 10.07 -14.27
N LYS A 6 -22.77 10.17 -14.13
CA LYS A 6 -21.78 9.60 -15.09
C LYS A 6 -20.65 8.84 -14.40
N ILE A 7 -20.35 7.63 -14.85
CA ILE A 7 -19.13 6.90 -14.55
C ILE A 7 -18.17 7.07 -15.73
N ARG A 8 -16.97 7.58 -15.47
CA ARG A 8 -15.86 7.69 -16.42
C ARG A 8 -14.74 6.74 -15.99
N LEU A 9 -14.39 5.82 -16.87
CA LEU A 9 -13.21 4.97 -16.78
C LEU A 9 -12.14 5.56 -17.67
N ARG A 10 -10.99 5.94 -17.09
CA ARG A 10 -9.82 6.43 -17.83
C ARG A 10 -8.70 5.42 -17.67
N PHE A 11 -8.12 4.95 -18.76
CA PHE A 11 -7.04 3.97 -18.73
C PHE A 11 -6.04 4.23 -19.87
N GLN A 12 -4.81 3.79 -19.66
CA GLN A 12 -3.76 3.86 -20.66
C GLN A 12 -3.77 2.58 -21.51
N THR A 13 -3.58 2.73 -22.81
CA THR A 13 -3.37 1.62 -23.76
C THR A 13 -2.10 1.90 -24.58
N ASP A 14 -1.64 0.91 -25.35
CA ASP A 14 -0.50 1.06 -26.27
C ASP A 14 -0.75 2.14 -27.33
N GLU A 15 -2.02 2.43 -27.63
CA GLU A 15 -2.47 3.48 -28.57
C GLU A 15 -2.67 4.84 -27.89
N GLY A 16 -2.37 4.96 -26.59
CA GLY A 16 -2.56 6.17 -25.79
C GLY A 16 -3.71 6.08 -24.78
N ARG A 17 -4.10 7.24 -24.23
CA ARG A 17 -5.09 7.33 -23.16
C ARG A 17 -6.51 7.20 -23.71
N LYS A 18 -7.28 6.21 -23.23
CA LYS A 18 -8.70 6.01 -23.58
C LYS A 18 -9.61 6.41 -22.42
N THR A 19 -10.83 6.85 -22.76
CA THR A 19 -11.89 7.18 -21.80
C THR A 19 -13.20 6.54 -22.24
N VAL A 20 -13.83 5.80 -21.33
CA VAL A 20 -15.18 5.25 -21.50
C VAL A 20 -16.11 5.93 -20.51
N VAL A 21 -17.31 6.31 -20.97
CA VAL A 21 -18.31 7.01 -20.13
C VAL A 21 -19.63 6.26 -20.20
N THR A 22 -20.23 5.99 -19.05
CA THR A 22 -21.60 5.46 -18.91
C THR A 22 -22.39 6.30 -17.90
N SER A 23 -23.71 6.18 -17.87
CA SER A 23 -24.57 6.89 -16.91
C SER A 23 -25.06 5.99 -15.78
N TYR A 24 -25.34 6.58 -14.61
CA TYR A 24 -26.01 5.94 -13.48
C TYR A 24 -27.03 6.90 -12.86
N THR A 25 -28.00 6.37 -12.12
CA THR A 25 -29.14 7.15 -11.61
C THR A 25 -29.05 7.51 -10.13
N ASP A 26 -28.26 6.76 -9.36
CA ASP A 26 -28.20 6.90 -7.91
C ASP A 26 -27.31 8.04 -7.43
N ASN A 27 -27.37 8.36 -6.15
CA ASN A 27 -26.37 9.22 -5.52
C ASN A 27 -25.04 8.43 -5.43
N PRO A 28 -23.93 8.91 -6.02
CA PRO A 28 -22.66 8.20 -5.99
C PRO A 28 -22.16 7.94 -4.57
N ARG A 29 -22.56 8.76 -3.58
CA ARG A 29 -22.25 8.54 -2.16
C ARG A 29 -22.75 7.18 -1.65
N ASN A 30 -23.81 6.63 -2.23
CA ASN A 30 -24.33 5.32 -1.84
C ASN A 30 -23.33 4.19 -2.10
N LEU A 31 -22.38 4.37 -3.02
CA LEU A 31 -21.31 3.40 -3.25
C LEU A 31 -20.42 3.26 -2.01
N LEU A 32 -20.22 4.34 -1.25
CA LEU A 32 -19.41 4.33 -0.03
C LEU A 32 -20.08 3.57 1.13
N LEU A 33 -21.37 3.25 1.02
CA LEU A 33 -22.11 2.47 2.02
C LEU A 33 -21.99 0.95 1.79
N GLY A 34 -21.25 0.53 0.76
CA GLY A 34 -21.06 -0.88 0.43
C GLY A 34 -20.25 -1.62 1.49
N GLU A 35 -20.50 -2.93 1.62
CA GLU A 35 -19.88 -3.77 2.66
C GLU A 35 -18.36 -3.90 2.54
N THR A 36 -17.78 -3.63 1.38
CA THR A 36 -16.33 -3.73 1.11
C THR A 36 -15.61 -2.39 1.13
N ILE A 37 -16.35 -1.28 1.15
CA ILE A 37 -15.74 0.05 1.24
C ILE A 37 -15.62 0.45 2.71
N ARG A 38 -14.48 1.05 3.04
CA ARG A 38 -14.16 1.51 4.39
C ARG A 38 -13.64 2.92 4.32
N GLU A 39 -13.87 3.66 5.39
CA GLU A 39 -13.26 4.96 5.62
C GLU A 39 -11.85 4.76 6.21
N GLY A 40 -10.90 5.47 5.65
CA GLY A 40 -9.50 5.51 6.05
C GLY A 40 -9.12 6.78 6.77
N PHE A 41 -7.84 7.13 6.69
CA PHE A 41 -7.32 8.35 7.30
C PHE A 41 -7.71 9.58 6.45
N ASP A 42 -7.94 10.71 7.10
CA ASP A 42 -8.19 12.01 6.46
C ASP A 42 -9.35 12.05 5.44
N GLY A 43 -10.42 11.28 5.70
CA GLY A 43 -11.62 11.26 4.85
C GLY A 43 -11.43 10.57 3.50
N GLN A 44 -10.32 9.85 3.30
CA GLN A 44 -10.14 8.94 2.17
C GLN A 44 -10.92 7.65 2.39
N TYR A 45 -11.38 7.02 1.32
CA TYR A 45 -12.03 5.70 1.35
C TYR A 45 -11.15 4.68 0.64
N TYR A 46 -11.37 3.40 0.89
CA TYR A 46 -10.65 2.32 0.20
C TYR A 46 -11.52 1.08 0.08
N ILE A 47 -11.09 0.15 -0.78
CA ILE A 47 -11.69 -1.17 -0.89
C ILE A 47 -10.89 -2.15 -0.03
N ASP A 48 -11.55 -2.71 0.98
CA ASP A 48 -10.97 -3.64 1.95
C ASP A 48 -10.29 -4.84 1.27
N GLY A 49 -9.09 -5.16 1.73
CA GLY A 49 -8.23 -6.20 1.17
C GLY A 49 -7.55 -5.83 -0.14
N THR A 50 -7.52 -4.55 -0.55
CA THR A 50 -6.93 -4.13 -1.83
C THR A 50 -6.02 -2.90 -1.70
N LEU A 51 -5.32 -2.57 -2.79
CA LEU A 51 -4.54 -1.33 -2.95
C LEU A 51 -5.37 -0.18 -3.56
N HIS A 52 -6.70 -0.32 -3.66
CA HIS A 52 -7.55 0.70 -4.26
C HIS A 52 -7.90 1.78 -3.25
N GLU A 53 -7.58 3.01 -3.62
CA GLU A 53 -8.00 4.21 -2.90
C GLU A 53 -9.19 4.84 -3.60
N ILE A 54 -10.08 5.44 -2.82
CA ILE A 54 -11.27 6.13 -3.28
C ILE A 54 -11.23 7.54 -2.70
N SER A 55 -11.00 8.53 -3.56
CA SER A 55 -11.09 9.94 -3.19
C SER A 55 -12.50 10.46 -3.42
N LEU A 56 -13.01 11.22 -2.45
CA LEU A 56 -14.31 11.90 -2.51
C LEU A 56 -14.08 13.40 -2.68
N LEU A 57 -14.71 14.00 -3.69
CA LEU A 57 -14.84 15.44 -3.84
C LEU A 57 -16.31 15.83 -3.70
N GLU A 58 -16.64 16.60 -2.66
CA GLU A 58 -17.99 17.10 -2.41
C GLU A 58 -18.00 18.63 -2.58
N ILE A 59 -18.72 19.12 -3.59
CA ILE A 59 -18.92 20.55 -3.85
C ILE A 59 -20.42 20.83 -3.81
N GLY A 60 -20.91 21.27 -2.64
CA GLY A 60 -22.33 21.48 -2.40
C GLY A 60 -23.12 20.18 -2.45
N LYS A 61 -23.94 19.98 -3.51
CA LYS A 61 -24.70 18.73 -3.75
C LYS A 61 -24.01 17.79 -4.74
N VAL A 62 -22.92 18.24 -5.38
CA VAL A 62 -22.19 17.44 -6.37
C VAL A 62 -21.19 16.58 -5.63
N VAL A 63 -21.31 15.28 -5.80
CA VAL A 63 -20.40 14.28 -5.26
C VAL A 63 -19.68 13.63 -6.43
N ALA A 64 -18.34 13.68 -6.41
CA ALA A 64 -17.48 12.97 -7.33
C ALA A 64 -16.59 11.98 -6.59
N LEU A 65 -16.56 10.72 -7.04
CA LEU A 65 -15.69 9.66 -6.51
C LEU A 65 -14.61 9.28 -7.53
N THR A 66 -13.37 9.20 -7.09
CA THR A 66 -12.27 8.67 -7.92
C THR A 66 -11.70 7.43 -7.28
N VAL A 67 -11.90 6.28 -7.92
CA VAL A 67 -11.21 5.04 -7.55
C VAL A 67 -9.87 5.00 -8.27
N GLN A 68 -8.78 5.05 -7.52
CA GLN A 68 -7.43 4.87 -8.02
C GLN A 68 -7.06 3.39 -7.95
N VAL A 69 -6.73 2.83 -9.10
CA VAL A 69 -6.23 1.47 -9.22
C VAL A 69 -4.71 1.51 -9.06
N VAL A 70 -4.20 1.03 -7.93
CA VAL A 70 -2.76 0.83 -7.73
C VAL A 70 -2.46 -0.63 -7.97
N LEU A 71 -1.96 -0.94 -9.17
CA LEU A 71 -1.35 -2.24 -9.44
C LEU A 71 0.15 -2.08 -9.23
N PRO A 72 0.79 -2.95 -8.42
CA PRO A 72 2.23 -2.95 -8.37
C PRO A 72 2.76 -3.32 -9.75
N LYS A 73 3.57 -2.43 -10.32
CA LYS A 73 4.26 -2.68 -11.58
C LYS A 73 5.53 -3.44 -11.28
N VAL A 74 5.63 -4.64 -11.82
CA VAL A 74 6.87 -5.40 -11.84
C VAL A 74 7.66 -4.92 -13.06
N ASP A 75 8.60 -4.01 -12.80
CA ASP A 75 9.57 -3.54 -13.79
C ASP A 75 10.88 -4.33 -13.60
N PRO A 76 11.41 -5.01 -14.62
CA PRO A 76 12.68 -5.75 -14.50
C PRO A 76 13.84 -4.91 -13.95
N SER A 77 13.87 -3.60 -14.25
CA SER A 77 14.88 -2.69 -13.72
C SER A 77 14.71 -2.44 -12.22
N GLN A 78 13.47 -2.43 -11.73
CA GLN A 78 13.16 -2.32 -10.30
C GLN A 78 13.47 -3.63 -9.57
N LEU A 79 13.22 -4.78 -10.19
CA LEU A 79 13.63 -6.07 -9.61
C LEU A 79 15.15 -6.14 -9.43
N LYS A 80 15.93 -5.77 -10.44
CA LYS A 80 17.39 -5.75 -10.35
C LYS A 80 17.90 -4.83 -9.24
N LYS A 81 17.33 -3.62 -9.12
CA LYS A 81 17.64 -2.69 -8.02
C LYS A 81 17.31 -3.29 -6.65
N ALA A 82 16.23 -4.05 -6.54
CA ALA A 82 15.83 -4.67 -5.28
C ALA A 82 16.80 -5.78 -4.90
N GLU A 83 17.19 -6.65 -5.84
CA GLU A 83 18.22 -7.68 -5.62
C GLU A 83 19.55 -7.06 -5.14
N ASP A 84 20.02 -6.03 -5.84
CA ASP A 84 21.28 -5.35 -5.51
C ASP A 84 21.17 -4.68 -4.12
N LEU A 85 20.02 -4.08 -3.82
CA LEU A 85 19.73 -3.52 -2.51
C LEU A 85 19.87 -4.62 -1.45
N ILE A 86 19.19 -5.76 -1.60
CA ILE A 86 19.19 -6.89 -0.66
C ILE A 86 20.62 -7.41 -0.43
N ALA A 87 21.40 -7.59 -1.51
CA ALA A 87 22.76 -8.13 -1.47
C ALA A 87 23.76 -7.30 -0.64
N THR A 88 23.56 -5.99 -0.49
CA THR A 88 24.52 -5.11 0.20
C THR A 88 24.65 -5.31 1.71
N LYS A 89 23.89 -6.22 2.35
CA LYS A 89 23.94 -6.57 3.80
C LYS A 89 23.97 -5.38 4.79
N LYS A 90 23.52 -4.19 4.39
CA LYS A 90 23.38 -3.04 5.28
C LYS A 90 22.14 -3.18 6.16
N ALA A 91 22.25 -2.80 7.44
CA ALA A 91 21.20 -2.98 8.44
C ALA A 91 20.00 -2.02 8.27
N LEU A 92 20.21 -0.82 7.73
CA LEU A 92 19.15 0.17 7.48
C LEU A 92 19.23 0.65 6.04
N LYS A 93 18.13 0.55 5.29
CA LYS A 93 18.03 1.02 3.91
C LYS A 93 16.76 1.85 3.73
N THR A 94 16.88 2.96 3.03
CA THR A 94 15.74 3.82 2.69
C THR A 94 15.24 3.49 1.29
N ILE A 95 13.93 3.51 1.12
CA ILE A 95 13.21 3.34 -0.12
C ILE A 95 12.32 4.59 -0.30
N ASP A 96 12.24 5.13 -1.50
CA ASP A 96 11.51 6.36 -1.85
C ASP A 96 10.25 6.11 -2.70
N ASP A 97 10.06 4.88 -3.19
CA ASP A 97 8.93 4.51 -4.05
C ASP A 97 8.16 3.31 -3.45
N GLU A 98 6.85 3.49 -3.29
CA GLU A 98 5.95 2.47 -2.73
C GLU A 98 5.91 1.22 -3.60
N ASN A 99 5.92 1.37 -4.92
CA ASN A 99 5.89 0.24 -5.82
C ASN A 99 7.19 -0.59 -5.74
N PHE A 100 8.35 0.07 -5.69
CA PHE A 100 9.63 -0.56 -5.44
C PHE A 100 9.66 -1.24 -4.07
N CYS A 101 9.12 -0.60 -3.02
CA CYS A 101 9.01 -1.20 -1.69
C CYS A 101 8.19 -2.51 -1.71
N ARG A 102 7.05 -2.53 -2.42
CA ARG A 102 6.23 -3.74 -2.59
C ARG A 102 6.99 -4.85 -3.32
N ASN A 103 7.78 -4.51 -4.34
CA ASN A 103 8.64 -5.48 -5.01
C ASN A 103 9.73 -6.04 -4.08
N VAL A 104 10.35 -5.21 -3.24
CA VAL A 104 11.32 -5.64 -2.22
C VAL A 104 10.66 -6.58 -1.20
N CYS A 105 9.44 -6.27 -0.73
CA CYS A 105 8.65 -7.13 0.16
C CYS A 105 8.47 -8.53 -0.44
N ARG A 106 8.04 -8.57 -1.70
CA ARG A 106 7.77 -9.82 -2.42
C ARG A 106 9.02 -10.67 -2.60
N LEU A 107 10.11 -10.06 -3.07
CA LEU A 107 11.38 -10.76 -3.26
C LEU A 107 11.92 -11.33 -1.93
N LEU A 108 11.85 -10.56 -0.85
CA LEU A 108 12.34 -11.01 0.46
C LEU A 108 11.49 -12.14 1.06
N SER A 109 10.16 -12.06 0.91
CA SER A 109 9.25 -13.04 1.51
C SER A 109 9.07 -14.31 0.67
N GLU A 110 8.92 -14.18 -0.64
CA GLU A 110 8.68 -15.32 -1.55
C GLU A 110 10.02 -15.93 -2.01
N ASP A 111 10.85 -15.14 -2.68
CA ASP A 111 12.03 -15.66 -3.39
C ASP A 111 13.16 -16.04 -2.42
N GLU A 112 13.41 -15.21 -1.40
CA GLU A 112 14.40 -15.49 -0.34
C GLU A 112 13.80 -16.27 0.85
N SER A 113 12.48 -16.47 0.87
CA SER A 113 11.76 -17.21 1.94
C SER A 113 12.05 -16.69 3.36
N LEU A 114 12.26 -15.38 3.51
CA LEU A 114 12.55 -14.76 4.81
C LEU A 114 11.28 -14.40 5.58
N SER A 115 11.36 -14.39 6.91
CA SER A 115 10.28 -13.90 7.77
C SER A 115 10.23 -12.36 7.73
N VAL A 116 9.46 -11.82 6.79
CA VAL A 116 9.28 -10.37 6.59
C VAL A 116 8.06 -9.85 7.33
N PHE A 117 8.26 -8.82 8.16
CA PHE A 117 7.18 -8.07 8.79
C PHE A 117 7.11 -6.65 8.26
N VAL A 118 5.89 -6.16 7.99
CA VAL A 118 5.65 -4.79 7.51
C VAL A 118 4.84 -4.03 8.55
N LEU A 119 5.40 -2.95 9.09
CA LEU A 119 4.66 -1.96 9.86
C LEU A 119 4.06 -0.95 8.88
N ASP A 120 2.84 -1.22 8.43
CA ASP A 120 2.23 -0.48 7.33
C ASP A 120 1.40 0.69 7.84
N LEU A 121 1.87 1.90 7.56
CA LEU A 121 1.19 3.13 7.96
C LEU A 121 0.09 3.44 6.95
N ASN A 122 -1.17 3.36 7.40
CA ASN A 122 -2.36 3.69 6.61
C ASN A 122 -2.45 2.94 5.27
N GLY A 123 -1.97 1.68 5.21
CA GLY A 123 -2.09 0.81 4.03
C GLY A 123 -1.18 1.18 2.85
N ARG A 124 -0.16 2.03 3.07
CA ARG A 124 0.73 2.51 2.00
C ARG A 124 1.51 1.39 1.32
N ILE A 125 1.90 0.34 2.03
CA ILE A 125 2.74 -0.73 1.46
C ILE A 125 1.89 -1.94 1.09
N CYS A 126 1.23 -2.53 2.10
CA CYS A 126 0.50 -3.79 2.01
C CYS A 126 -0.95 -3.62 1.58
N GLY A 127 -1.44 -2.38 1.45
CA GLY A 127 -2.84 -2.09 1.17
C GLY A 127 -3.70 -2.08 2.41
N HIS A 128 -4.98 -1.78 2.22
CA HIS A 128 -5.89 -1.63 3.34
C HIS A 128 -6.58 -2.95 3.67
N GLY A 129 -6.53 -3.36 4.93
CA GLY A 129 -7.22 -4.56 5.41
C GLY A 129 -6.54 -5.17 6.63
N ALA A 130 -6.98 -6.36 7.02
CA ALA A 130 -6.36 -7.13 8.11
C ALA A 130 -5.17 -7.98 7.66
N ILE A 131 -5.08 -8.28 6.36
CA ILE A 131 -4.05 -9.12 5.73
C ILE A 131 -3.41 -8.32 4.60
N ALA A 132 -2.13 -8.54 4.36
CA ALA A 132 -1.42 -7.91 3.25
C ALA A 132 -2.05 -8.31 1.90
N HIS A 133 -2.09 -7.36 0.96
CA HIS A 133 -2.47 -7.65 -0.40
C HIS A 133 -1.50 -8.65 -1.03
N TRP A 134 -2.04 -9.67 -1.71
CA TRP A 134 -1.29 -10.80 -2.27
C TRP A 134 -0.11 -10.39 -3.16
N SER A 135 -0.20 -9.24 -3.83
CA SER A 135 0.85 -8.77 -4.73
C SER A 135 2.11 -8.26 -4.02
N VAL A 136 2.10 -8.18 -2.69
CA VAL A 136 3.23 -7.73 -1.86
C VAL A 136 4.04 -8.93 -1.34
N GLY A 137 3.62 -10.15 -1.67
CA GLY A 137 4.22 -11.41 -1.22
C GLY A 137 3.67 -11.91 0.11
N ASP A 138 4.28 -12.95 0.66
CA ASP A 138 3.88 -13.61 1.92
C ASP A 138 4.37 -12.83 3.16
N VAL A 139 4.17 -11.51 3.15
CA VAL A 139 4.57 -10.65 4.26
C VAL A 139 3.56 -10.65 5.39
N ARG A 140 4.06 -10.54 6.63
CA ARG A 140 3.21 -10.35 7.81
C ARG A 140 3.02 -8.87 8.07
N MET A 141 1.81 -8.39 7.81
CA MET A 141 1.46 -6.99 8.01
C MET A 141 1.01 -6.71 9.45
N PHE A 142 1.50 -5.60 10.00
CA PHE A 142 0.94 -4.95 11.17
C PHE A 142 0.39 -3.58 10.75
N PRO A 143 -0.94 -3.36 10.75
CA PRO A 143 -1.52 -2.09 10.35
C PRO A 143 -1.28 -1.03 11.43
N VAL A 144 -0.78 0.13 11.01
CA VAL A 144 -0.48 1.27 11.88
C VAL A 144 -1.28 2.48 11.40
N LYS A 145 -1.97 3.16 12.31
CA LYS A 145 -2.76 4.37 11.98
C LYS A 145 -2.00 5.65 12.29
N ASN A 146 -1.33 5.69 13.43
CA ASN A 146 -0.53 6.84 13.87
C ASN A 146 0.96 6.46 13.86
N PRO A 147 1.84 7.27 13.23
CA PRO A 147 3.28 7.05 13.28
C PRO A 147 3.84 6.91 14.71
N ASP A 148 3.24 7.55 15.70
CA ASP A 148 3.69 7.46 17.09
C ASP A 148 3.52 6.06 17.70
N ASP A 149 2.62 5.25 17.15
CA ASP A 149 2.38 3.87 17.63
C ASP A 149 3.42 2.87 17.11
N LEU A 150 4.23 3.25 16.12
CA LEU A 150 5.21 2.37 15.46
C LEU A 150 6.14 1.68 16.44
N ASN A 151 6.61 2.39 17.47
CA ASN A 151 7.51 1.82 18.47
C ASN A 151 6.85 0.68 19.25
N SER A 152 5.58 0.83 19.62
CA SER A 152 4.84 -0.21 20.36
C SER A 152 4.62 -1.46 19.50
N HIS A 153 4.28 -1.27 18.23
CA HIS A 153 4.07 -2.34 17.27
C HIS A 153 5.38 -3.04 16.92
N LEU A 154 6.47 -2.28 16.78
CA LEU A 154 7.81 -2.82 16.60
C LEU A 154 8.19 -3.79 17.72
N GLN A 155 7.95 -3.42 18.99
CA GLN A 155 8.25 -4.31 20.12
C GLN A 155 7.45 -5.61 20.09
N ASN A 156 6.22 -5.58 19.55
CA ASN A 156 5.44 -6.80 19.34
C ASN A 156 6.00 -7.64 18.19
N VAL A 157 6.37 -7.01 17.08
CA VAL A 157 6.99 -7.67 15.92
C VAL A 157 8.31 -8.36 16.31
N LEU A 158 9.16 -7.72 17.11
CA LEU A 158 10.45 -8.28 17.53
C LEU A 158 10.31 -9.61 18.30
N LYS A 159 9.19 -9.84 18.99
CA LYS A 159 8.91 -11.11 19.70
C LYS A 159 8.76 -12.30 18.74
N HIS A 160 8.48 -12.04 17.47
CA HIS A 160 8.32 -13.06 16.44
C HIS A 160 9.63 -13.41 15.73
N HIS A 161 10.77 -12.87 16.18
CA HIS A 161 12.10 -13.10 15.60
C HIS A 161 12.15 -12.89 14.08
N PRO A 162 11.80 -11.69 13.59
CA PRO A 162 11.79 -11.41 12.16
C PRO A 162 13.20 -11.36 11.59
N ASP A 163 13.37 -11.83 10.36
CA ASP A 163 14.60 -11.61 9.58
C ASP A 163 14.65 -10.18 9.04
N VAL A 164 13.48 -9.67 8.64
CA VAL A 164 13.31 -8.36 8.02
C VAL A 164 12.14 -7.60 8.61
N ILE A 165 12.33 -6.31 8.84
CA ILE A 165 11.27 -5.37 9.17
C ILE A 165 11.23 -4.26 8.11
N ILE A 166 10.05 -3.99 7.56
CA ILE A 166 9.81 -2.92 6.61
C ILE A 166 8.83 -1.92 7.24
N THR A 167 9.10 -0.62 7.15
CA THR A 167 8.27 0.40 7.82
C THR A 167 7.95 1.56 6.87
N ALA A 168 6.73 2.09 6.95
CA ALA A 168 6.29 3.24 6.16
C ALA A 168 6.59 4.61 6.81
N ALA A 169 7.45 4.64 7.84
CA ALA A 169 7.97 5.84 8.46
C ALA A 169 9.31 5.57 9.19
N PRO A 170 10.07 6.62 9.57
CA PRO A 170 11.30 6.47 10.32
C PRO A 170 11.07 5.83 11.70
N LEU A 171 11.90 4.85 12.03
CA LEU A 171 11.99 4.28 13.36
C LEU A 171 12.87 5.15 14.26
N LYS A 172 12.41 5.38 15.49
CA LYS A 172 13.11 6.17 16.51
C LYS A 172 13.92 5.31 17.49
N VAL A 173 14.04 4.00 17.23
CA VAL A 173 14.59 3.01 18.17
C VAL A 173 15.69 2.20 17.50
N GLN A 174 16.68 1.78 18.28
CA GLN A 174 17.75 0.90 17.83
C GLN A 174 17.22 -0.52 17.58
N ILE A 175 17.49 -1.04 16.39
CA ILE A 175 17.11 -2.40 15.98
C ILE A 175 18.33 -3.32 16.16
N PRO A 176 18.15 -4.59 16.61
CA PRO A 176 19.23 -5.55 16.63
C PRO A 176 19.94 -5.67 15.27
N ASN A 177 21.28 -5.72 15.27
CA ASN A 177 22.08 -5.81 14.04
C ASN A 177 21.81 -7.07 13.20
N SER A 178 21.17 -8.08 13.78
CA SER A 178 20.76 -9.31 13.10
C SER A 178 19.52 -9.14 12.21
N ILE A 179 18.78 -8.04 12.35
CA ILE A 179 17.53 -7.79 11.63
C ILE A 179 17.78 -6.73 10.56
N SER A 180 17.39 -7.02 9.32
CA SER A 180 17.46 -6.03 8.24
C SER A 180 16.24 -5.11 8.27
N VAL A 181 16.45 -3.80 8.14
CA VAL A 181 15.38 -2.80 8.18
C VAL A 181 15.33 -1.99 6.90
N TYR A 182 14.13 -1.91 6.32
CA TYR A 182 13.83 -1.08 5.15
C TYR A 182 12.79 -0.02 5.53
N GLN A 183 13.05 1.24 5.22
CA GLN A 183 12.18 2.36 5.54
C GLN A 183 11.71 3.04 4.26
N LEU A 184 10.40 3.03 4.02
CA LEU A 184 9.78 3.84 2.98
C LEU A 184 9.62 5.27 3.51
N LEU A 185 10.37 6.21 2.94
CA LEU A 185 10.38 7.64 3.31
C LEU A 185 9.82 8.52 2.20
#